data_AF-A0A2N1UFP4-F1
#
_entry.id   AF-A0A2N1UFP4-F1
#
_cell.length_a   1.000
_cell.length_b   1.000
_cell.length_c   1.000
_cell.angle_alpha   90.00
_cell.angle_beta   90.00
_cell.angle_gamma   90.00
#
_symmetry.space_group_name_H-M   'P 1'
#
loop_
_entity.id
_entity.type
_entity.pdbx_description
1 polymer ?
#
loop_
_entity_poly.entity_id
_entity_poly.type
_entity_poly.pdbx_seq_one_letter_code
_entity_poly.pdbx_strand_id
1 'polypeptide(L)'
;MALPLTIKTDIKGNARFNDTVDMGAFEFGRLNLSLDTDGDGMPDWWEFRFGLAPDDANDAQLDLDGDGLSNLNEYKYNCDAAFFDTDSDLLPDGWEVLYQLNPLISDVIDVNGGYNIYADSDDDGLDTLQEVVFETHPFVADSDGDGVSDGDEVSQGSLPMDASDLGLPPSADEVCELRLTVGDWSNSNSERYDLVVGPITHQATRFGVVETKDYKQFRAGKRYEVQIIHRGTDPSKWWFPANVKEILDTAVVFL
;
A
#
# COMPACT_ATOMS: atom_id res chain seq x y z
N MET A 1 -8.17 -36.68 -55.12
CA MET A 1 -7.59 -37.30 -53.90
C MET A 1 -7.54 -36.22 -52.83
N ALA A 2 -8.48 -36.23 -51.88
CA ALA A 2 -8.41 -35.36 -50.72
C ALA A 2 -7.45 -36.02 -49.70
N LEU A 3 -6.38 -35.32 -49.34
CA LEU A 3 -5.51 -35.75 -48.24
C LEU A 3 -6.25 -35.54 -46.91
N PRO A 4 -6.09 -36.45 -45.92
CA PRO A 4 -6.84 -36.39 -44.67
C PRO A 4 -6.42 -35.19 -43.82
N LEU A 5 -7.41 -34.54 -43.17
CA LEU A 5 -7.17 -33.53 -42.13
C LEU A 5 -6.47 -34.21 -40.94
N THR A 6 -5.19 -33.89 -40.73
CA THR A 6 -4.49 -34.30 -39.51
C THR A 6 -4.87 -33.33 -38.39
N ILE A 7 -5.75 -33.77 -37.49
CA ILE A 7 -6.00 -33.07 -36.22
C ILE A 7 -4.72 -33.13 -35.40
N LYS A 8 -4.11 -31.97 -35.11
CA LYS A 8 -2.91 -31.90 -34.26
C LYS A 8 -3.31 -32.07 -32.81
N THR A 9 -2.80 -33.13 -32.18
CA THR A 9 -2.94 -33.39 -30.75
C THR A 9 -1.78 -32.77 -29.96
N ASP A 10 -1.99 -32.52 -28.66
CA ASP A 10 -0.89 -32.16 -27.75
C ASP A 10 0.06 -33.35 -27.47
N ILE A 11 1.10 -33.15 -26.65
CA ILE A 11 2.08 -34.20 -26.28
C ILE A 11 1.49 -35.33 -25.40
N LYS A 12 0.24 -35.16 -24.93
CA LYS A 12 -0.54 -36.16 -24.21
C LYS A 12 -1.64 -36.81 -25.07
N GLY A 13 -1.76 -36.41 -26.35
CA GLY A 13 -2.69 -36.99 -27.31
C GLY A 13 -4.09 -36.36 -27.33
N ASN A 14 -4.32 -35.21 -26.69
CA ASN A 14 -5.64 -34.57 -26.65
C ASN A 14 -5.89 -33.64 -27.84
N ALA A 15 -7.14 -33.60 -28.32
CA ALA A 15 -7.55 -32.76 -29.44
C ALA A 15 -7.68 -31.28 -29.01
N ARG A 16 -7.00 -30.38 -29.74
CA ARG A 16 -6.93 -28.94 -29.46
C ARG A 16 -8.25 -28.21 -29.79
N PHE A 17 -9.22 -28.26 -28.89
CA PHE A 17 -10.42 -27.43 -29.00
C PHE A 17 -10.63 -26.45 -27.84
N ASN A 18 -9.82 -26.48 -26.78
CA ASN A 18 -9.92 -25.50 -25.69
C ASN A 18 -8.72 -25.56 -24.72
N ASP A 19 -7.53 -25.10 -25.11
CA ASP A 19 -6.39 -25.05 -24.18
C ASP A 19 -5.97 -23.60 -23.92
N THR A 20 -6.15 -23.18 -22.67
CA THR A 20 -5.95 -21.83 -22.14
C THR A 20 -4.58 -21.61 -21.51
N VAL A 21 -3.64 -22.58 -21.49
CA VAL A 21 -2.35 -22.32 -20.83
C VAL A 21 -1.21 -23.11 -21.46
N ASP A 22 -0.39 -22.44 -22.27
CA ASP A 22 1.04 -22.78 -22.37
C ASP A 22 1.85 -21.50 -22.60
N MET A 23 2.29 -20.87 -21.50
CA MET A 23 3.38 -19.91 -21.52
C MET A 23 4.60 -20.50 -20.79
N GLY A 24 5.06 -21.66 -21.25
CA GLY A 24 6.42 -22.11 -20.99
C GLY A 24 7.42 -21.39 -21.91
N ALA A 25 8.63 -21.15 -21.38
CA ALA A 25 9.74 -20.42 -22.01
C ALA A 25 10.35 -21.06 -23.30
N PHE A 26 9.59 -21.85 -24.05
CA PHE A 26 10.04 -22.48 -25.31
C PHE A 26 9.18 -22.11 -26.54
N GLU A 27 8.16 -21.25 -26.39
CA GLU A 27 7.35 -20.68 -27.49
C GLU A 27 7.78 -19.23 -27.86
N PHE A 28 9.02 -18.82 -27.55
CA PHE A 28 9.57 -17.46 -27.75
C PHE A 28 9.77 -17.02 -29.23
N GLY A 29 9.20 -17.72 -30.20
CA GLY A 29 9.35 -17.39 -31.63
C GLY A 29 8.26 -16.49 -32.20
N ARG A 30 7.18 -16.21 -31.46
CA ARG A 30 5.98 -15.51 -31.97
C ARG A 30 5.26 -14.62 -30.95
N LEU A 31 5.92 -14.14 -29.90
CA LEU A 31 5.32 -13.17 -28.99
C LEU A 31 5.11 -11.85 -29.75
N ASN A 32 3.85 -11.50 -29.99
CA ASN A 32 3.50 -10.13 -30.30
C ASN A 32 3.58 -9.36 -28.98
N LEU A 33 4.78 -8.87 -28.63
CA LEU A 33 5.03 -8.12 -27.38
C LEU A 33 4.27 -6.78 -27.31
N SER A 34 3.58 -6.42 -28.38
CA SER A 34 2.69 -5.27 -28.49
C SER A 34 1.23 -5.69 -28.74
N LEU A 35 0.85 -6.92 -28.41
CA LEU A 35 -0.57 -7.28 -28.34
C LEU A 35 -1.14 -6.60 -27.09
N ASP A 36 -2.22 -5.88 -27.30
CA ASP A 36 -3.01 -5.10 -26.34
C ASP A 36 -4.46 -5.36 -26.77
N THR A 37 -5.11 -6.31 -26.11
CA THR A 37 -6.34 -6.96 -26.57
C THR A 37 -7.56 -6.05 -26.38
N ASP A 38 -7.59 -5.21 -25.35
CA ASP A 38 -8.68 -4.26 -25.07
C ASP A 38 -8.35 -2.80 -25.44
N GLY A 39 -7.09 -2.49 -25.76
CA GLY A 39 -6.65 -1.23 -26.33
C GLY A 39 -6.45 -0.12 -25.29
N ASP A 40 -6.17 -0.45 -24.03
CA ASP A 40 -5.99 0.51 -22.94
C ASP A 40 -4.56 1.07 -22.83
N GLY A 41 -3.63 0.49 -23.59
CA GLY A 41 -2.22 0.87 -23.64
C GLY A 41 -1.29 0.01 -22.79
N MET A 42 -1.80 -1.01 -22.09
CA MET A 42 -1.04 -2.07 -21.45
C MET A 42 -0.98 -3.30 -22.37
N PRO A 43 0.18 -3.92 -22.59
CA PRO A 43 0.23 -5.16 -23.37
C PRO A 43 -0.27 -6.37 -22.56
N ASP A 44 -0.96 -7.31 -23.22
CA ASP A 44 -1.50 -8.54 -22.60
C ASP A 44 -0.48 -9.27 -21.71
N TRP A 45 0.78 -9.32 -22.12
CA TRP A 45 1.83 -10.02 -21.37
C TRP A 45 2.15 -9.34 -20.04
N TRP A 46 2.05 -8.01 -19.99
CA TRP A 46 2.30 -7.22 -18.80
C TRP A 46 1.13 -7.39 -17.83
N GLU A 47 -0.10 -7.32 -18.35
CA GLU A 47 -1.30 -7.57 -17.57
C GLU A 47 -1.29 -8.98 -16.95
N PHE A 48 -0.92 -10.01 -17.73
CA PHE A 48 -0.75 -11.37 -17.21
C PHE A 48 0.32 -11.48 -16.12
N ARG A 49 1.38 -10.66 -16.16
CA ARG A 49 2.44 -10.65 -15.15
C ARG A 49 1.92 -10.17 -13.80
N PHE A 50 1.04 -9.16 -13.80
CA PHE A 50 0.49 -8.54 -12.59
C PHE A 50 -0.90 -9.09 -12.20
N GLY A 51 -1.43 -10.04 -12.96
CA GLY A 51 -2.71 -10.67 -12.67
C GLY A 51 -3.93 -9.83 -13.04
N LEU A 52 -3.73 -8.87 -13.94
CA LEU A 52 -4.74 -8.03 -14.57
C LEU A 52 -5.44 -8.79 -15.72
N ALA A 53 -6.50 -8.22 -16.28
CA ALA A 53 -7.38 -8.85 -17.25
C ALA A 53 -7.20 -8.22 -18.65
N PRO A 54 -6.50 -8.90 -19.60
CA PRO A 54 -6.22 -8.39 -20.95
C PRO A 54 -7.43 -8.06 -21.83
N ASP A 55 -8.63 -8.32 -21.35
CA ASP A 55 -9.89 -8.04 -22.03
C ASP A 55 -10.79 -7.04 -21.28
N ASP A 56 -10.25 -6.34 -20.27
CA ASP A 56 -10.94 -5.32 -19.47
C ASP A 56 -10.15 -4.02 -19.29
N ALA A 57 -10.26 -3.13 -20.29
CA ALA A 57 -9.62 -1.82 -20.34
C ALA A 57 -9.88 -0.87 -19.14
N ASN A 58 -10.78 -1.23 -18.21
CA ASN A 58 -11.00 -0.45 -17.00
C ASN A 58 -9.92 -0.70 -15.94
N ASP A 59 -9.23 -1.85 -15.99
CA ASP A 59 -8.22 -2.17 -15.00
C ASP A 59 -6.93 -1.35 -15.15
N ALA A 60 -6.65 -0.80 -16.36
CA ALA A 60 -5.66 0.25 -16.57
C ALA A 60 -5.79 1.44 -15.63
N GLN A 61 -7.02 1.80 -15.24
CA GLN A 61 -7.30 2.93 -14.34
C GLN A 61 -7.41 2.52 -12.87
N LEU A 62 -7.38 1.22 -12.57
CA LEU A 62 -7.30 0.73 -11.21
C LEU A 62 -5.87 0.91 -10.69
N ASP A 63 -5.76 0.83 -9.37
CA ASP A 63 -4.55 0.98 -8.60
C ASP A 63 -4.41 -0.32 -7.79
N LEU A 64 -3.49 -1.19 -8.23
CA LEU A 64 -3.43 -2.59 -7.78
C LEU A 64 -2.82 -2.72 -6.38
N ASP A 65 -1.89 -1.86 -5.99
CA ASP A 65 -1.24 -1.84 -4.68
C ASP A 65 -1.71 -0.69 -3.77
N GLY A 66 -2.42 0.29 -4.31
CA GLY A 66 -3.09 1.34 -3.56
C GLY A 66 -2.19 2.53 -3.23
N ASP A 67 -1.16 2.78 -4.02
CA ASP A 67 -0.16 3.83 -3.80
C ASP A 67 -0.52 5.18 -4.48
N GLY A 68 -1.60 5.21 -5.25
CA GLY A 68 -2.07 6.37 -6.00
C GLY A 68 -1.65 6.39 -7.48
N LEU A 69 -0.85 5.42 -7.96
CA LEU A 69 -0.46 5.27 -9.35
C LEU A 69 -1.31 4.19 -10.04
N SER A 70 -2.06 4.58 -11.07
CA SER A 70 -2.85 3.61 -11.84
C SER A 70 -1.95 2.58 -12.54
N ASN A 71 -2.43 1.35 -12.75
CA ASN A 71 -1.75 0.26 -13.47
C ASN A 71 -1.17 0.68 -14.84
N LEU A 72 -1.87 1.54 -15.58
CA LEU A 72 -1.35 2.04 -16.86
C LEU A 72 -0.14 2.98 -16.67
N ASN A 73 -0.13 3.77 -15.61
CA ASN A 73 0.98 4.68 -15.31
C ASN A 73 2.16 3.91 -14.72
N GLU A 74 1.92 2.95 -13.84
CA GLU A 74 2.85 1.90 -13.42
C GLU A 74 3.62 1.32 -14.62
N TYR A 75 2.90 0.84 -15.65
CA TYR A 75 3.52 0.34 -16.88
C TYR A 75 4.39 1.39 -17.61
N LYS A 76 3.94 2.65 -17.68
CA LYS A 76 4.65 3.73 -18.38
C LYS A 76 5.90 4.20 -17.65
N TYR A 77 5.84 4.25 -16.32
CA TYR A 77 6.95 4.64 -15.44
C TYR A 77 7.88 3.45 -15.13
N ASN A 78 7.49 2.24 -15.53
CA ASN A 78 8.24 1.00 -15.34
C ASN A 78 8.40 0.64 -13.84
N CYS A 79 7.38 1.00 -13.06
CA CYS A 79 7.18 0.58 -11.68
C CYS A 79 6.62 -0.85 -11.62
N ASP A 80 6.59 -1.43 -10.42
CA ASP A 80 6.00 -2.74 -10.17
C ASP A 80 4.58 -2.58 -9.60
N ALA A 81 3.56 -2.81 -10.44
CA ALA A 81 2.16 -2.51 -10.09
C ALA A 81 1.60 -3.27 -8.89
N ALA A 82 2.34 -4.25 -8.36
CA ALA A 82 1.96 -4.98 -7.17
C ALA A 82 2.74 -4.53 -5.92
N PHE A 83 3.54 -3.46 -6.01
CA PHE A 83 4.44 -3.03 -4.98
C PHE A 83 4.47 -1.50 -4.83
N PHE A 84 3.82 -1.06 -3.75
CA PHE A 84 3.57 0.32 -3.35
C PHE A 84 4.75 1.30 -3.41
N ASP A 85 6.00 0.83 -3.41
CA ASP A 85 7.24 1.61 -3.32
C ASP A 85 8.33 0.83 -4.08
N THR A 86 8.43 1.02 -5.39
CA THR A 86 9.21 0.16 -6.29
C THR A 86 10.69 0.08 -5.90
N ASP A 87 11.28 1.18 -5.44
CA ASP A 87 12.70 1.24 -5.10
C ASP A 87 13.01 1.04 -3.60
N SER A 88 11.97 0.88 -2.79
CA SER A 88 12.00 0.54 -1.36
C SER A 88 12.65 1.60 -0.49
N ASP A 89 12.36 2.87 -0.75
CA ASP A 89 12.95 4.01 -0.06
C ASP A 89 12.03 4.73 0.93
N LEU A 90 10.81 4.20 1.11
CA LEU A 90 9.70 4.70 1.94
C LEU A 90 8.81 5.77 1.29
N LEU A 91 9.03 6.12 0.02
CA LEU A 91 8.11 6.93 -0.77
C LEU A 91 7.22 6.05 -1.66
N PRO A 92 5.90 6.31 -1.74
CA PRO A 92 5.04 5.61 -2.69
C PRO A 92 5.31 6.04 -4.14
N ASP A 93 5.26 5.13 -5.11
CA ASP A 93 5.55 5.46 -6.52
C ASP A 93 4.60 6.54 -7.05
N GLY A 94 3.31 6.44 -6.69
CA GLY A 94 2.28 7.43 -7.00
C GLY A 94 2.58 8.82 -6.43
N TRP A 95 3.12 8.89 -5.22
CA TRP A 95 3.49 10.13 -4.55
C TRP A 95 4.72 10.76 -5.22
N GLU A 96 5.73 9.94 -5.54
CA GLU A 96 6.92 10.39 -6.26
C GLU A 96 6.57 10.96 -7.64
N VAL A 97 5.75 10.24 -8.42
CA VAL A 97 5.31 10.70 -9.74
C VAL A 97 4.52 12.01 -9.64
N LEU A 98 3.68 12.17 -8.62
CA LEU A 98 2.92 13.40 -8.39
C LEU A 98 3.84 14.61 -8.18
N TYR A 99 4.92 14.44 -7.42
CA TYR A 99 5.89 15.51 -7.10
C TYR A 99 7.14 15.50 -7.99
N GLN A 100 7.11 14.77 -9.11
CA GLN A 100 8.17 14.73 -10.13
C GLN A 100 9.50 14.17 -9.63
N LEU A 101 9.45 13.29 -8.62
CA LEU A 101 10.54 12.42 -8.23
C LEU A 101 10.57 11.17 -9.12
N ASN A 102 11.55 10.30 -8.91
CA ASN A 102 11.77 9.16 -9.77
C ASN A 102 11.60 7.85 -8.98
N PRO A 103 10.49 7.11 -9.20
CA PRO A 103 10.13 5.92 -8.40
C PRO A 103 11.03 4.69 -8.58
N LEU A 104 12.14 4.86 -9.29
CA LEU A 104 13.13 3.81 -9.55
C LEU A 104 14.49 4.14 -8.93
N ILE A 105 14.61 5.24 -8.20
CA ILE A 105 15.87 5.73 -7.62
C ILE A 105 15.64 6.24 -6.20
N SER A 106 16.09 5.44 -5.24
CA SER A 106 16.06 5.78 -3.82
C SER A 106 16.62 7.18 -3.50
N ASP A 107 15.79 7.96 -2.84
CA ASP A 107 16.00 9.32 -2.32
C ASP A 107 16.47 9.33 -0.85
N VAL A 108 16.71 8.17 -0.25
CA VAL A 108 17.29 8.05 1.11
C VAL A 108 18.75 8.55 1.15
N ILE A 109 19.47 8.49 0.02
CA ILE A 109 20.91 8.77 -0.03
C ILE A 109 21.23 9.88 -1.02
N ASP A 110 21.64 11.03 -0.48
CA ASP A 110 22.28 12.12 -1.24
C ASP A 110 23.73 11.75 -1.67
N VAL A 111 23.89 10.70 -2.47
CA VAL A 111 25.20 10.33 -3.04
C VAL A 111 25.53 11.12 -4.31
N ASN A 112 24.59 11.90 -4.87
CA ASN A 112 24.80 12.60 -6.14
C ASN A 112 24.13 13.99 -6.24
N GLY A 113 23.73 14.64 -5.14
CA GLY A 113 22.86 15.82 -5.18
C GLY A 113 21.42 15.45 -5.48
N GLY A 114 21.00 14.28 -5.01
CA GLY A 114 19.64 13.74 -5.19
C GLY A 114 18.65 14.38 -4.22
N TYR A 115 17.38 14.02 -4.35
CA TYR A 115 16.39 14.38 -3.35
C TYR A 115 16.75 13.67 -2.02
N ASN A 116 16.39 14.27 -0.88
CA ASN A 116 16.67 13.72 0.44
C ASN A 116 15.38 13.67 1.22
N ILE A 117 14.88 12.47 1.50
CA ILE A 117 13.62 12.27 2.23
C ILE A 117 13.58 12.88 3.62
N TYR A 118 14.74 13.19 4.21
CA TYR A 118 14.85 13.85 5.52
C TYR A 118 15.02 15.37 5.41
N ALA A 119 14.92 15.94 4.21
CA ALA A 119 14.91 17.38 4.01
C ALA A 119 13.50 17.95 4.23
N ASP A 120 13.49 19.10 4.88
CA ASP A 120 12.38 20.05 4.94
C ASP A 120 12.62 21.03 3.79
N SER A 121 11.87 20.88 2.71
CA SER A 121 12.17 21.49 1.41
C SER A 121 11.55 22.88 1.23
N ASP A 122 10.53 23.21 2.02
CA ASP A 122 9.84 24.51 2.06
C ASP A 122 9.98 25.26 3.40
N ASP A 123 10.78 24.72 4.31
CA ASP A 123 11.15 25.28 5.62
C ASP A 123 9.94 25.47 6.55
N ASP A 124 8.98 24.56 6.51
CA ASP A 124 7.72 24.63 7.25
C ASP A 124 7.73 23.82 8.56
N GLY A 125 8.73 22.96 8.74
CA GLY A 125 8.93 22.11 9.92
C GLY A 125 8.60 20.63 9.71
N LEU A 126 8.17 20.20 8.52
CA LEU A 126 7.96 18.81 8.14
C LEU A 126 9.04 18.34 7.16
N ASP A 127 9.58 17.14 7.41
CA ASP A 127 10.41 16.46 6.42
C ASP A 127 9.54 15.72 5.39
N THR A 128 10.11 15.31 4.25
CA THR A 128 9.35 14.65 3.17
C THR A 128 8.60 13.40 3.64
N LEU A 129 9.19 12.60 4.55
CA LEU A 129 8.50 11.43 5.07
C LEU A 129 7.27 11.81 5.90
N GLN A 130 7.35 12.91 6.64
CA GLN A 130 6.21 13.46 7.35
C GLN A 130 5.17 14.01 6.37
N GLU A 131 5.58 14.68 5.31
CA GLU A 131 4.70 15.18 4.25
C GLU A 131 3.88 14.06 3.60
N VAL A 132 4.51 12.92 3.30
CA VAL A 132 3.80 11.71 2.81
C VAL A 132 2.73 11.25 3.81
N VAL A 133 3.06 11.26 5.10
CA VAL A 133 2.16 10.78 6.17
C VAL A 133 0.98 11.74 6.39
N PHE A 134 1.18 13.05 6.22
CA PHE A 134 0.13 14.06 6.39
C PHE A 134 -0.59 14.41 5.09
N GLU A 135 -0.20 13.78 3.97
CA GLU A 135 -0.73 14.02 2.62
C GLU A 135 -0.55 15.47 2.14
N THR A 136 0.49 16.15 2.67
CA THR A 136 0.84 17.54 2.38
C THR A 136 1.83 17.64 1.21
N HIS A 137 2.10 18.86 0.77
CA HIS A 137 2.92 19.15 -0.38
C HIS A 137 4.36 19.50 0.03
N PRO A 138 5.37 18.72 -0.37
CA PRO A 138 6.76 18.83 0.11
C PRO A 138 7.51 20.10 -0.35
N PHE A 139 6.85 21.03 -1.03
CA PHE A 139 7.44 22.24 -1.60
C PHE A 139 6.53 23.47 -1.41
N VAL A 140 5.46 23.33 -0.64
CA VAL A 140 4.49 24.37 -0.36
C VAL A 140 4.15 24.29 1.11
N ALA A 141 4.72 25.20 1.89
CA ALA A 141 4.57 25.24 3.33
C ALA A 141 3.13 25.31 3.86
N ASP A 142 2.12 25.59 3.03
CA ASP A 142 0.70 25.75 3.37
C ASP A 142 -0.10 25.08 2.24
N SER A 143 -0.36 23.79 2.39
CA SER A 143 -0.85 22.92 1.33
C SER A 143 -2.30 23.20 0.95
N ASP A 144 -3.13 23.57 1.94
CA ASP A 144 -4.55 23.84 1.73
C ASP A 144 -4.88 25.33 1.50
N GLY A 145 -3.92 26.21 1.77
CA GLY A 145 -3.94 27.63 1.44
C GLY A 145 -4.77 28.48 2.41
N ASP A 146 -4.94 28.05 3.65
CA ASP A 146 -5.70 28.80 4.67
C ASP A 146 -4.88 29.87 5.41
N GLY A 147 -3.55 29.82 5.26
CA GLY A 147 -2.60 30.79 5.79
C GLY A 147 -1.83 30.33 7.04
N VAL A 148 -1.96 29.07 7.45
CA VAL A 148 -1.11 28.41 8.46
C VAL A 148 -0.24 27.36 7.75
N SER A 149 0.98 27.13 8.23
CA SER A 149 1.85 26.14 7.59
C SER A 149 1.54 24.71 8.05
N ASP A 150 1.75 23.73 7.17
CA ASP A 150 1.42 22.32 7.44
C ASP A 150 2.13 21.83 8.71
N GLY A 151 3.41 22.19 8.88
CA GLY A 151 4.17 21.91 10.10
C GLY A 151 3.65 22.61 11.36
N ASP A 152 3.16 23.85 11.26
CA ASP A 152 2.55 24.54 12.40
C ASP A 152 1.23 23.85 12.79
N GLU A 153 0.45 23.44 11.79
CA GLU A 153 -0.81 22.73 11.94
C GLU A 153 -0.66 21.36 12.59
N VAL A 154 0.26 20.54 12.08
CA VAL A 154 0.61 19.26 12.68
C VAL A 154 1.10 19.44 14.13
N SER A 155 1.87 20.50 14.41
CA SER A 155 2.41 20.76 15.74
C SER A 155 1.33 21.08 16.79
N GLN A 156 0.27 21.80 16.38
CA GLN A 156 -0.84 22.20 17.26
C GLN A 156 -2.01 21.22 17.24
N GLY A 157 -2.10 20.41 16.19
CA GLY A 157 -3.07 19.35 15.99
C GLY A 157 -4.26 19.66 15.09
N SER A 158 -4.17 20.69 14.25
CA SER A 158 -5.13 20.94 13.16
C SER A 158 -4.84 20.04 11.95
N LEU A 159 -5.65 20.16 10.90
CA LEU A 159 -5.61 19.30 9.73
C LEU A 159 -5.00 20.05 8.53
N PRO A 160 -3.75 19.75 8.12
CA PRO A 160 -3.03 20.53 7.10
C PRO A 160 -3.56 20.42 5.66
N MET A 161 -4.64 19.66 5.48
CA MET A 161 -5.33 19.48 4.20
C MET A 161 -6.80 19.92 4.27
N ASP A 162 -7.21 20.59 5.36
CA ASP A 162 -8.58 21.09 5.58
C ASP A 162 -8.61 22.61 5.85
N ALA A 163 -8.56 23.37 4.75
CA ALA A 163 -8.60 24.83 4.78
C ALA A 163 -9.84 25.44 5.46
N SER A 164 -10.84 24.62 5.82
CA SER A 164 -12.01 25.07 6.55
C SER A 164 -11.79 25.18 8.06
N ASP A 165 -10.72 24.59 8.60
CA ASP A 165 -10.37 24.68 10.01
C ASP A 165 -9.59 25.97 10.35
N LEU A 166 -8.95 26.62 9.36
CA LEU A 166 -8.21 27.89 9.49
C LEU A 166 -6.97 27.79 10.37
N GLY A 167 -6.27 26.66 10.29
CA GLY A 167 -5.22 26.20 11.17
C GLY A 167 -5.62 26.32 12.63
N LEU A 168 -6.86 25.94 12.98
CA LEU A 168 -7.32 25.97 14.36
C LEU A 168 -7.24 24.56 14.94
N PRO A 169 -6.51 24.37 16.05
CA PRO A 169 -6.48 23.07 16.69
C PRO A 169 -7.88 22.66 17.12
N PRO A 170 -8.19 21.36 17.06
CA PRO A 170 -9.50 20.82 17.41
C PRO A 170 -9.85 21.19 18.85
N SER A 171 -11.15 21.25 19.11
CA SER A 171 -11.63 21.50 20.48
C SER A 171 -11.09 20.42 21.42
N ALA A 172 -10.73 20.79 22.65
CA ALA A 172 -10.25 19.82 23.65
C ALA A 172 -11.25 18.67 23.94
N ASP A 173 -12.53 18.88 23.63
CA ASP A 173 -13.61 17.90 23.78
C ASP A 173 -14.02 17.21 22.46
N GLU A 174 -13.32 17.49 21.36
CA GLU A 174 -13.53 16.82 20.08
C GLU A 174 -13.16 15.35 20.18
N VAL A 175 -13.88 14.50 19.44
CA VAL A 175 -13.69 13.05 19.46
C VAL A 175 -13.48 12.57 18.03
N CYS A 176 -12.37 11.87 17.80
CA CYS A 176 -12.14 11.15 16.56
C CYS A 176 -12.66 9.70 16.66
N GLU A 177 -13.23 9.22 15.56
CA GLU A 177 -13.65 7.83 15.41
C GLU A 177 -12.52 7.04 14.74
N LEU A 178 -11.94 6.08 15.47
CA LEU A 178 -10.95 5.19 14.91
C LEU A 178 -11.48 3.79 14.72
N ARG A 179 -11.25 3.26 13.52
CA ARG A 179 -11.41 1.85 13.22
C ARG A 179 -10.10 1.12 13.52
N LEU A 180 -10.08 0.36 14.60
CA LEU A 180 -8.92 -0.44 14.98
C LEU A 180 -9.09 -1.86 14.48
N THR A 181 -8.06 -2.40 13.82
CA THR A 181 -8.02 -3.78 13.33
C THR A 181 -6.82 -4.51 13.90
N VAL A 182 -7.01 -5.71 14.45
CA VAL A 182 -5.91 -6.55 14.99
C VAL A 182 -6.16 -8.03 14.75
N GLY A 183 -5.10 -8.78 14.42
CA GLY A 183 -5.16 -10.23 14.29
C GLY A 183 -4.05 -10.80 13.42
N ASP A 184 -4.21 -12.07 13.06
CA ASP A 184 -3.26 -12.82 12.24
C ASP A 184 -3.72 -12.82 10.77
N TRP A 185 -3.04 -12.03 9.93
CA TRP A 185 -3.28 -11.91 8.50
C TRP A 185 -2.59 -13.01 7.67
N SER A 186 -1.72 -13.82 8.29
CA SER A 186 -0.88 -14.78 7.58
C SER A 186 -1.63 -16.01 7.05
N ASN A 187 -2.93 -16.13 7.32
CA ASN A 187 -3.74 -17.34 7.14
C ASN A 187 -3.22 -18.58 7.89
N SER A 188 -2.14 -18.48 8.68
CA SER A 188 -1.69 -19.56 9.57
C SER A 188 -2.78 -19.89 10.60
N ASN A 189 -3.62 -18.90 10.88
CA ASN A 189 -4.71 -18.93 11.83
C ASN A 189 -4.19 -19.42 13.20
N SER A 190 -2.99 -19.01 13.59
CA SER A 190 -2.26 -19.60 14.71
C SER A 190 -1.95 -18.59 15.78
N GLU A 191 -1.87 -17.31 15.44
CA GLU A 191 -1.44 -16.28 16.38
C GLU A 191 -2.62 -15.50 16.93
N ARG A 192 -2.41 -14.92 18.12
CA ARG A 192 -3.38 -14.03 18.74
C ARG A 192 -2.68 -12.76 19.19
N TYR A 193 -3.30 -11.63 18.86
CA TYR A 193 -2.75 -10.31 19.14
C TYR A 193 -3.77 -9.44 19.87
N ASP A 194 -3.24 -8.54 20.69
CA ASP A 194 -3.96 -7.37 21.19
C ASP A 194 -3.32 -6.11 20.63
N LEU A 195 -4.15 -5.12 20.30
CA LEU A 195 -3.75 -3.77 19.96
C LEU A 195 -4.14 -2.85 21.11
N VAL A 196 -3.16 -2.21 21.74
CA VAL A 196 -3.37 -1.21 22.77
C VAL A 196 -3.14 0.15 22.14
N VAL A 197 -4.11 1.07 22.27
CA VAL A 197 -4.00 2.46 21.81
C VAL A 197 -4.45 3.35 22.96
N GLY A 198 -3.50 3.95 23.68
CA GLY A 198 -3.77 4.72 24.89
C GLY A 198 -4.67 3.98 25.90
N PRO A 199 -5.90 4.47 26.21
CA PRO A 199 -6.81 3.81 27.15
C PRO A 199 -7.55 2.60 26.55
N ILE A 200 -7.45 2.36 25.25
CA ILE A 200 -8.17 1.30 24.54
C ILE A 200 -7.30 0.06 24.43
N THR A 201 -7.89 -1.10 24.71
CA THR A 201 -7.34 -2.40 24.34
C THR A 201 -8.34 -3.10 23.44
N HIS A 202 -7.96 -3.34 22.19
CA HIS A 202 -8.69 -4.16 21.24
C HIS A 202 -8.05 -5.55 21.18
N GLN A 203 -8.83 -6.61 21.37
CA GLN A 203 -8.32 -7.97 21.51
C GLN A 203 -8.97 -8.87 20.49
N ALA A 204 -8.19 -9.62 19.72
CA ALA A 204 -8.74 -10.73 18.95
C ALA A 204 -9.34 -11.76 19.92
N THR A 205 -10.58 -12.20 19.69
CA THR A 205 -11.28 -13.14 20.58
C THR A 205 -10.69 -14.54 20.56
N ARG A 206 -10.11 -14.97 19.43
CA ARG A 206 -9.53 -16.29 19.21
C ARG A 206 -8.26 -16.24 18.36
N PHE A 207 -7.46 -17.30 18.42
CA PHE A 207 -6.30 -17.46 17.53
C PHE A 207 -6.74 -17.42 16.08
N GLY A 208 -5.93 -16.76 15.25
CA GLY A 208 -6.12 -16.74 13.81
C GLY A 208 -7.21 -15.83 13.27
N VAL A 209 -7.78 -14.95 14.10
CA VAL A 209 -8.83 -14.04 13.64
C VAL A 209 -8.35 -12.61 13.65
N VAL A 210 -8.66 -11.94 12.54
CA VAL A 210 -8.62 -10.50 12.37
C VAL A 210 -9.95 -9.94 12.84
N GLU A 211 -9.90 -9.05 13.84
CA GLU A 211 -11.06 -8.32 14.34
C GLU A 211 -10.90 -6.84 14.07
N THR A 212 -12.02 -6.20 13.73
CA THR A 212 -12.11 -4.77 13.46
C THR A 212 -13.23 -4.18 14.29
N LYS A 213 -12.97 -3.04 14.93
CA LYS A 213 -13.98 -2.31 15.70
C LYS A 213 -13.74 -0.81 15.70
N ASP A 214 -14.84 -0.07 15.65
CA ASP A 214 -14.84 1.39 15.74
C ASP A 214 -14.88 1.86 17.21
N TYR A 215 -14.07 2.87 17.52
CA TYR A 215 -13.88 3.46 18.85
C TYR A 215 -13.99 4.98 18.76
N LYS A 216 -14.69 5.60 19.73
CA LYS A 216 -14.97 7.04 19.82
C LYS A 216 -14.48 7.64 21.14
N GLN A 217 -13.34 7.17 21.61
CA GLN A 217 -12.75 7.60 22.89
C GLN A 217 -11.45 8.39 22.72
N PHE A 218 -11.05 8.59 21.47
CA PHE A 218 -9.86 9.32 21.12
C PHE A 218 -10.21 10.79 20.94
N ARG A 219 -9.29 11.66 21.33
CA ARG A 219 -9.41 13.11 21.22
C ARG A 219 -8.53 13.55 20.06
N ALA A 220 -9.08 14.40 19.20
CA ALA A 220 -8.32 15.03 18.14
C ALA A 220 -7.23 15.95 18.73
N GLY A 221 -6.11 16.09 18.03
CA GLY A 221 -4.89 16.77 18.46
C GLY A 221 -4.15 16.06 19.61
N LYS A 222 -4.34 14.74 19.82
CA LYS A 222 -3.67 14.00 20.92
C LYS A 222 -2.80 12.86 20.42
N ARG A 223 -1.62 12.76 21.03
CA ARG A 223 -0.71 11.62 20.87
C ARG A 223 -1.16 10.45 21.72
N TYR A 224 -1.26 9.28 21.08
CA TYR A 224 -1.56 8.01 21.73
C TYR A 224 -0.44 7.01 21.47
N GLU A 225 0.05 6.39 22.54
CA GLU A 225 0.96 5.25 22.42
C GLU A 225 0.18 4.04 21.91
N VAL A 226 0.75 3.38 20.90
CA VAL A 226 0.25 2.17 20.27
C VAL A 226 1.18 1.01 20.57
N GLN A 227 0.65 -0.10 21.08
CA GLN A 227 1.42 -1.32 21.32
C GLN A 227 0.71 -2.52 20.68
N ILE A 228 1.48 -3.32 19.94
CA ILE A 228 1.03 -4.63 19.48
C ILE A 228 1.58 -5.68 20.44
N ILE A 229 0.69 -6.43 21.06
CA ILE A 229 1.04 -7.45 22.04
C ILE A 229 0.69 -8.83 21.47
N HIS A 230 1.71 -9.65 21.24
CA HIS A 230 1.50 -11.06 20.96
C HIS A 230 1.05 -11.77 22.24
N ARG A 231 -0.11 -12.44 22.18
CA ARG A 231 -0.72 -13.16 23.32
C ARG A 231 -0.45 -14.65 23.30
N GLY A 232 0.06 -15.17 22.20
CA GLY A 232 0.50 -16.54 22.07
C GLY A 232 0.09 -17.16 20.74
N THR A 233 0.55 -18.39 20.57
CA THR A 233 0.32 -19.22 19.39
C THR A 233 -0.54 -20.43 19.78
N ASP A 234 -1.46 -20.83 18.91
CA ASP A 234 -2.33 -21.99 19.09
C ASP A 234 -1.49 -23.28 19.24
N PRO A 235 -1.49 -23.90 20.42
CA PRO A 235 -0.68 -25.09 20.69
C PRO A 235 -1.16 -26.34 19.93
N SER A 236 -2.35 -26.30 19.32
CA SER A 236 -2.81 -27.38 18.43
C SER A 236 -2.13 -27.34 17.06
N LYS A 237 -1.54 -26.21 16.67
CA LYS A 237 -0.86 -26.02 15.39
C LYS A 237 0.66 -26.16 15.48
N TRP A 238 1.25 -25.98 16.66
CA TRP A 238 2.68 -26.08 16.90
C TRP A 238 3.00 -26.69 18.27
N TRP A 239 4.10 -27.44 18.37
CA TRP A 239 4.53 -28.19 19.57
C TRP A 239 5.29 -27.34 20.62
N PHE A 240 5.21 -26.01 20.54
CA PHE A 240 5.84 -25.08 21.48
C PHE A 240 4.84 -24.59 22.55
N PRO A 241 5.30 -24.21 23.76
CA PRO A 241 4.42 -23.79 24.85
C PRO A 241 3.66 -22.49 24.52
N ALA A 242 2.35 -22.51 24.77
CA ALA A 242 1.35 -21.49 24.39
C ALA A 242 1.49 -20.09 25.04
N ASN A 243 2.55 -19.82 25.79
CA ASN A 243 2.63 -18.63 26.64
C ASN A 243 3.86 -17.78 26.32
N VAL A 244 3.71 -16.89 25.35
CA VAL A 244 4.57 -15.71 25.23
C VAL A 244 3.65 -14.51 25.18
N LYS A 245 3.71 -13.68 26.23
CA LYS A 245 3.17 -12.33 26.21
C LYS A 245 4.35 -11.42 25.95
N GLU A 246 4.43 -10.89 24.74
CA GLU A 246 5.52 -10.03 24.31
C GLU A 246 4.95 -8.80 23.62
N ILE A 247 5.53 -7.64 23.94
CA ILE A 247 5.28 -6.41 23.18
C ILE A 247 6.17 -6.55 21.95
N LEU A 248 5.56 -6.65 20.78
CA LEU A 248 6.30 -6.79 19.54
C LEU A 248 6.80 -5.45 19.03
N ASP A 249 5.99 -4.41 19.21
CA ASP A 249 6.33 -3.08 18.74
C ASP A 249 5.61 -1.99 19.56
N THR A 250 6.14 -0.77 19.51
CA THR A 250 5.56 0.43 20.11
C THR A 250 5.70 1.61 19.15
N ALA A 251 4.57 2.20 18.80
CA ALA A 251 4.49 3.40 17.97
C ALA A 251 3.73 4.51 18.71
N VAL A 252 3.78 5.73 18.17
CA VAL A 252 2.93 6.84 18.63
C VAL A 252 2.13 7.29 17.43
N VAL A 253 0.81 7.33 17.59
CA VAL A 253 -0.09 7.87 16.57
C VAL A 253 -0.60 9.22 17.05
N PHE A 254 -0.64 10.18 16.15
CA PHE A 254 -1.29 11.45 16.34
C PHE A 254 -2.67 11.38 15.66
N LEU A 255 -3.70 11.81 16.38
CA LEU A 255 -5.10 11.76 15.97
C LEU A 255 -5.73 13.13 16.09
#